data_AF-A0A4U2ZBM0-F1
#
_entry.id   AF-A0A4U2ZBM0-F1
#
_cell.length_a   1.000
_cell.length_b   1.000
_cell.length_c   1.000
_cell.angle_alpha   90.00
_cell.angle_beta   90.00
_cell.angle_gamma   90.00
#
_symmetry.space_group_name_H-M   'P 1'
#
loop_
_entity.id
_entity.type
_entity.pdbx_description
1 polymer ?
#
loop_
_entity_poly.entity_id
_entity_poly.type
_entity_poly.pdbx_seq_one_letter_code
_entity_poly.pdbx_strand_id
1 'polypeptide(L)'
;MGSVRGITIELGFNDKSKLKLRAIAKHVGALADELDAIDKKQPCERCGSYYGYVQKYFHGDEVVSQQYRCHECLAEYELPTRLEGTD
;
A
#
# COMPACT_ATOMS: atom_id res chain seq x y z
N MET A 1 15.53 -32.38 33.45
CA MET A 1 14.62 -31.38 32.86
C MET A 1 14.95 -30.03 33.46
N GLY A 2 15.57 -29.13 32.68
CA GLY A 2 16.00 -27.82 33.16
C GLY A 2 14.84 -26.83 33.24
N SER A 3 14.63 -26.22 34.41
CA SER A 3 13.63 -25.17 34.63
C SER A 3 14.16 -23.86 34.04
N VAL A 4 13.49 -23.33 33.00
CA VAL A 4 13.75 -21.98 32.48
C VAL A 4 13.20 -20.98 33.49
N ARG A 5 14.09 -20.29 34.20
CA ARG A 5 13.71 -19.18 35.08
C ARG A 5 13.62 -17.91 34.23
N GLY A 6 12.42 -17.36 34.10
CA GLY A 6 12.19 -16.13 33.34
C GLY A 6 12.89 -14.93 33.98
N ILE A 7 13.40 -14.02 33.15
CA ILE A 7 13.92 -12.71 33.56
C ILE A 7 12.90 -11.67 33.10
N THR A 8 12.36 -10.89 34.04
CA THR A 8 11.50 -9.74 33.73
C THR A 8 12.33 -8.46 33.83
N ILE A 9 12.46 -7.74 32.72
CA ILE A 9 13.16 -6.45 32.65
C ILE A 9 12.11 -5.34 32.62
N GLU A 10 12.03 -4.55 33.69
CA GLU A 10 11.17 -3.36 33.72
C GLU A 10 11.88 -2.17 33.05
N LEU A 11 11.35 -1.74 31.90
CA LEU A 11 11.82 -0.57 31.18
C LEU A 11 11.02 0.66 31.65
N GLY A 12 11.64 1.47 32.51
CA GLY A 12 11.06 2.72 33.01
C GLY A 12 11.04 3.82 31.95
N PHE A 13 9.98 3.90 31.15
CA PHE A 13 9.77 5.02 30.24
C PHE A 13 9.11 6.19 30.97
N ASN A 14 9.80 7.34 31.05
CA ASN A 14 9.19 8.58 31.51
C ASN A 14 8.11 9.07 30.50
N ASP A 15 7.21 9.94 30.95
CA ASP A 15 6.05 10.37 30.15
C ASP A 15 6.44 11.07 28.84
N LYS A 16 7.59 11.77 28.84
CA LYS A 16 8.16 12.40 27.64
C LYS A 16 8.60 11.36 26.61
N SER A 17 9.22 10.27 27.04
CA SER A 17 9.60 9.15 26.17
C SER A 17 8.38 8.41 25.62
N LYS A 18 7.33 8.22 26.44
CA LYS A 18 6.06 7.64 25.99
C LYS A 18 5.37 8.50 24.94
N LEU A 19 5.35 9.83 25.11
CA LEU A 19 4.80 10.77 24.12
C LEU A 19 5.56 10.71 22.79
N LYS A 20 6.89 10.68 22.84
CA LYS A 20 7.74 10.52 21.66
C LYS A 20 7.49 9.19 20.95
N LEU A 21 7.43 8.08 21.68
CA LEU A 21 7.13 6.76 21.12
C LEU A 21 5.74 6.70 20.50
N ARG A 22 4.74 7.35 21.12
CA ARG A 22 3.39 7.47 20.54
C ARG A 22 3.37 8.31 19.27
N ALA A 23 4.13 9.40 19.22
CA ALA A 23 4.26 10.21 18.01
C ALA A 23 4.92 9.39 16.89
N ILE A 24 6.05 8.72 17.18
CA ILE A 24 6.74 7.85 16.24
C ILE A 24 5.80 6.74 15.76
N ALA A 25 5.09 6.04 16.65
CA ALA A 25 4.16 4.97 16.28
C ALA A 25 3.02 5.46 15.37
N LYS A 26 2.47 6.66 15.61
CA LYS A 26 1.46 7.28 14.73
C LYS A 26 2.02 7.56 13.34
N HIS A 27 3.26 8.05 13.26
CA HIS A 27 3.91 8.34 11.98
C HIS A 27 4.37 7.07 11.25
N VAL A 28 4.74 6.01 11.96
CA VAL A 28 5.11 4.72 11.36
C VAL A 28 3.91 4.07 10.68
N GLY A 29 2.72 4.16 11.26
CA GLY A 29 1.49 3.68 10.60
C GLY A 29 1.22 4.43 9.28
N ALA A 30 1.21 5.77 9.33
CA ALA A 30 1.02 6.58 8.13
C ALA A 30 2.11 6.34 7.07
N LEU A 31 3.36 6.16 7.48
CA LEU A 31 4.46 5.87 6.57
C LEU A 31 4.34 4.48 5.94
N ALA A 32 3.87 3.48 6.70
CA ALA A 32 3.60 2.14 6.16
C ALA A 32 2.48 2.20 5.11
N ASP A 33 1.38 2.91 5.40
CA ASP A 33 0.28 3.10 4.46
C ASP A 33 0.73 3.82 3.17
N GLU A 34 1.60 4.84 3.30
CA GLU A 34 2.18 5.56 2.17
C GLU A 34 3.11 4.67 1.32
N LEU A 35 3.92 3.82 1.97
CA LEU A 35 4.81 2.88 1.27
C LEU A 35 4.03 1.76 0.57
N ASP A 36 3.00 1.20 1.21
CA ASP A 36 2.07 0.25 0.60
C ASP A 36 1.35 0.87 -0.61
N ALA A 37 1.01 2.15 -0.53
CA ALA A 37 0.42 2.88 -1.65
C ALA A 37 1.41 3.12 -2.80
N ILE A 38 2.72 3.21 -2.52
CA ILE A 38 3.77 3.32 -3.55
C ILE A 38 4.02 1.97 -4.22
N ASP A 39 4.10 0.87 -3.47
CA ASP A 39 4.31 -0.48 -4.03
C ASP A 39 3.14 -0.91 -4.95
N LYS A 40 1.93 -0.43 -4.69
CA LYS A 40 0.76 -0.65 -5.55
C LYS A 40 0.74 0.21 -6.82
N LYS A 41 1.64 1.18 -6.97
CA LYS A 41 1.69 2.01 -8.19
C LYS A 41 2.39 1.25 -9.30
N GLN A 42 1.69 1.08 -10.40
CA GLN A 42 2.28 0.51 -11.60
C GLN A 42 3.15 1.56 -12.33
N PRO A 43 4.45 1.29 -12.54
CA PRO A 43 5.29 2.18 -13.32
C PRO A 43 4.87 2.17 -14.79
N CYS A 44 4.97 3.33 -15.43
CA CYS A 44 4.74 3.50 -16.84
C CYS A 44 5.95 2.98 -17.63
N GLU A 45 5.74 1.94 -18.42
CA GLU A 45 6.77 1.29 -19.24
C GLU A 45 7.42 2.25 -20.26
N ARG A 46 6.74 3.34 -20.61
CA ARG A 46 7.22 4.28 -21.62
C ARG A 46 8.15 5.35 -21.06
N CYS A 47 7.93 5.83 -19.83
CA CYS A 47 8.65 6.99 -19.30
C CYS A 47 9.12 6.85 -17.84
N GLY A 48 8.81 5.74 -17.17
CA GLY A 48 9.24 5.47 -15.79
C GLY A 48 8.50 6.27 -14.70
N SER A 49 7.57 7.15 -15.07
CA SER A 49 6.62 7.75 -14.12
C SER A 49 5.56 6.72 -13.71
N TYR A 50 4.47 7.13 -13.07
CA TYR A 50 3.41 6.22 -12.62
C TYR A 50 2.11 6.43 -13.39
N TYR A 51 1.40 5.34 -13.65
CA TYR A 51 0.00 5.42 -14.07
C TYR A 51 -0.85 5.95 -12.90
N GLY A 52 -1.81 6.85 -13.18
CA GLY A 52 -2.56 7.52 -12.10
C GLY A 52 -4.03 7.80 -12.40
N TYR A 53 -4.40 7.99 -13.67
CA TYR A 53 -5.79 8.23 -14.05
C TYR A 53 -6.49 6.92 -14.41
N VAL A 54 -7.62 6.60 -13.79
CA VAL A 54 -8.38 5.37 -14.03
C VAL A 54 -9.74 5.68 -14.65
N GLN A 55 -9.99 5.17 -15.85
CA GLN A 55 -11.31 5.14 -16.47
C GLN A 55 -11.90 3.74 -16.33
N LYS A 56 -13.10 3.63 -15.73
CA LYS A 56 -13.80 2.36 -15.53
C LYS A 56 -14.87 2.19 -16.60
N TYR A 57 -14.93 1.02 -17.21
CA TYR A 57 -15.97 0.63 -18.15
C TYR A 57 -16.92 -0.35 -17.48
N PHE A 58 -18.23 -0.14 -17.67
CA PHE A 58 -19.28 -0.88 -16.98
C PHE A 58 -20.18 -1.64 -17.96
N HIS A 59 -20.62 -2.83 -17.57
CA HIS A 59 -21.71 -3.57 -18.21
C HIS A 59 -22.82 -3.77 -17.17
N GLY A 60 -23.88 -2.97 -17.26
CA GLY A 60 -24.84 -2.85 -16.15
C GLY A 60 -24.17 -2.20 -14.94
N ASP A 61 -24.27 -2.83 -13.77
CA ASP A 61 -23.64 -2.37 -12.53
C ASP A 61 -22.24 -2.95 -12.30
N GLU A 62 -21.76 -3.83 -13.19
CA GLU A 62 -20.45 -4.48 -13.06
C GLU A 62 -19.37 -3.72 -13.83
N VAL A 63 -18.23 -3.48 -13.18
CA VAL A 63 -17.02 -3.00 -13.88
C VAL A 63 -16.46 -4.15 -14.69
N VAL A 64 -16.29 -3.96 -15.99
CA VAL A 64 -15.75 -4.99 -16.92
C VAL A 64 -14.29 -4.73 -17.30
N SER A 65 -13.87 -3.47 -17.37
CA SER A 65 -12.45 -3.13 -17.57
C SER A 65 -12.06 -1.82 -16.92
N GLN A 66 -10.77 -1.66 -16.67
CA GLN A 66 -10.17 -0.45 -16.12
C GLN A 66 -8.99 -0.03 -16.99
N GLN A 67 -9.02 1.21 -17.46
CA GLN A 67 -7.95 1.81 -18.24
C GLN A 67 -7.18 2.80 -17.37
N TYR A 68 -5.87 2.63 -17.33
CA TYR A 68 -4.91 3.45 -16.61
C TYR A 68 -4.18 4.36 -17.59
N ARG A 69 -4.03 5.65 -17.24
CA ARG A 69 -3.27 6.61 -18.05
C ARG A 69 -2.15 7.25 -17.23
N CYS A 70 -0.97 7.34 -17.86
CA CYS A 70 0.20 8.02 -17.32
C CYS A 70 0.02 9.54 -17.50
N HIS A 71 0.21 10.32 -16.44
CA HIS A 71 0.06 11.77 -16.51
C HIS A 71 1.17 12.46 -17.33
N GLU A 72 2.36 11.87 -17.39
CA GLU A 72 3.53 12.50 -18.02
C GLU A 72 3.59 12.24 -19.53
N CYS A 73 3.42 10.98 -19.95
CA CYS A 73 3.59 10.60 -21.36
C CYS A 73 2.29 10.17 -22.05
N LEU A 74 1.17 10.24 -21.33
CA LEU A 74 -0.18 9.87 -21.80
C LEU A 74 -0.30 8.44 -22.32
N ALA A 75 0.67 7.56 -22.01
CA ALA A 75 0.57 6.14 -22.31
C ALA A 75 -0.63 5.54 -21.56
N GLU A 76 -1.30 4.60 -22.20
CA GLU A 76 -2.49 3.93 -21.70
C GLU A 76 -2.19 2.45 -21.48
N TYR A 77 -2.76 1.90 -20.41
CA TYR A 77 -2.64 0.50 -20.04
C TYR A 77 -4.01 0.01 -19.59
N GLU A 78 -4.50 -1.10 -20.15
CA GLU A 78 -5.81 -1.65 -19.79
C GLU A 78 -5.64 -2.95 -19.00
N LEU A 79 -6.35 -3.03 -17.86
CA LEU A 79 -6.49 -4.26 -17.11
C LEU A 79 -7.92 -4.78 -17.29
N PRO A 80 -8.10 -5.97 -17.92
CA PRO A 80 -9.38 -6.66 -17.86
C PRO A 80 -9.65 -7.04 -16.41
N THR A 81 -10.84 -6.72 -15.90
CA THR A 81 -11.22 -7.06 -14.51
C THR A 81 -11.70 -8.50 -14.37
N ARG A 82 -11.90 -9.18 -15.50
CA ARG A 82 -12.31 -10.59 -15.56
C ARG A 82 -11.09 -11.44 -15.93
N LEU A 83 -10.60 -12.21 -14.97
CA LEU A 83 -9.62 -13.28 -15.22
C LEU A 83 -10.36 -14.36 -16.03
N GLU A 84 -10.10 -14.45 -17.33
CA GLU A 84 -10.52 -15.62 -18.13
C GLU A 84 -9.84 -16.86 -17.54
N GLY A 85 -10.56 -17.61 -16.68
CA GLY A 85 -10.01 -18.79 -16.01
C GLY A 85 -10.60 -19.13 -14.65
N THR A 86 -11.85 -18.80 -14.38
CA THR A 86 -12.61 -19.42 -13.27
C THR A 86 -13.81 -20.14 -13.88
N ASP A 87 -13.56 -21.38 -14.29
CA ASP A 87 -14.57 -22.44 -14.44
C ASP A 87 -14.37 -23.42 -13.28
#